data_AF-A0A971QKG9-F1
#
_entry.id   AF-A0A971QKG9-F1
#
_cell.length_a   1.000
_cell.length_b   1.000
_cell.length_c   1.000
_cell.angle_alpha   90.00
_cell.angle_beta   90.00
_cell.angle_gamma   90.00
#
_symmetry.space_group_name_H-M   'P 1'
#
loop_
_entity.id
_entity.type
_entity.pdbx_description
1 polymer ?
#
loop_
_entity_poly.entity_id
_entity_poly.type
_entity_poly.pdbx_seq_one_letter_code
_entity_poly.pdbx_strand_id
1 'polypeptide(L)' 'KPPSGNEDRTGVAPDFIEFLGCSVPCIELPVQSGRDMANIVEVAALNQKLKELGHDAAKELDDRIINWLTKGGREPHG' A
#
# COMPACT_ATOMS: atom_id res chain seq x y z
N LYS A 1 -15.23 -14.61 20.41
CA LYS A 1 -15.02 -13.33 19.68
C LYS A 1 -14.26 -13.67 18.42
N PRO A 2 -14.89 -13.68 17.24
CA PRO A 2 -14.16 -14.00 16.01
C PRO A 2 -13.18 -12.85 15.70
N PRO A 3 -12.01 -13.15 15.12
CA PRO A 3 -11.10 -12.12 14.64
C PRO A 3 -11.69 -11.54 13.35
N SER A 4 -12.30 -10.36 13.42
CA SER A 4 -12.48 -9.51 12.23
C SER A 4 -11.13 -8.95 11.84
N GLY A 5 -10.27 -9.81 11.30
CA GLY A 5 -8.98 -9.46 10.71
C GLY A 5 -9.17 -9.08 9.25
N ASN A 6 -10.03 -8.10 9.01
CA ASN A 6 -10.16 -7.40 7.75
C ASN A 6 -9.18 -6.23 7.78
N GLU A 7 -7.94 -6.47 8.19
CA GLU A 7 -6.89 -5.49 7.96
C GLU A 7 -6.73 -5.40 6.44
N ASP A 8 -6.86 -4.19 5.91
CA ASP A 8 -6.64 -3.83 4.51
C ASP A 8 -5.22 -4.24 4.08
N ARG A 9 -5.04 -5.54 3.79
CA ARG A 9 -3.76 -6.16 3.39
C ARG A 9 -3.32 -5.73 1.99
N THR A 10 -4.12 -4.93 1.30
CA THR A 10 -3.85 -4.44 -0.05
C THR A 10 -3.24 -3.04 -0.03
N GLY A 11 -3.49 -2.20 0.99
CA GLY A 11 -3.00 -0.82 1.04
C GLY A 11 -3.43 0.04 -0.17
N VAL A 12 -4.52 -0.39 -0.84
CA VAL A 12 -5.00 0.12 -2.13
C VAL A 12 -5.93 1.33 -1.97
N ALA A 13 -6.65 1.44 -0.86
CA ALA A 13 -7.49 2.60 -0.60
C ALA A 13 -6.80 3.55 0.40
N PRO A 14 -6.44 4.77 0.00
CA PRO A 14 -6.05 5.81 0.96
C PRO A 14 -7.30 6.29 1.71
N ASP A 15 -7.31 6.14 3.03
CA ASP A 15 -8.30 6.77 3.89
C ASP A 15 -8.02 8.26 4.02
N PHE A 16 -9.08 9.08 4.01
CA PHE A 16 -9.00 10.52 4.22
C PHE A 16 -9.93 10.93 5.35
N ILE A 17 -9.44 11.80 6.22
CA ILE A 17 -10.22 12.44 7.27
C ILE A 17 -10.46 13.91 6.91
N GLU A 18 -11.69 14.38 7.12
CA GLU A 18 -12.01 15.80 6.95
C GLU A 18 -11.65 16.54 8.24
N PHE A 19 -10.70 17.47 8.15
CA PHE A 19 -10.26 18.30 9.25
C PHE A 19 -10.32 19.77 8.84
N LEU A 20 -11.20 20.55 9.50
CA LEU A 20 -11.42 21.98 9.21
C LEU A 20 -11.77 22.28 7.73
N GLY A 21 -12.50 21.36 7.08
CA GLY A 21 -12.84 21.48 5.65
C GLY A 21 -11.72 21.11 4.69
N CYS A 22 -10.60 20.58 5.19
CA CYS A 22 -9.52 20.01 4.39
C CYS A 22 -9.53 18.49 4.47
N SER A 23 -9.38 17.82 3.32
CA SER A 23 -9.22 16.37 3.26
C SER A 23 -7.75 16.02 3.53
N VAL A 24 -7.48 15.34 4.64
CA VAL A 24 -6.14 14.95 5.09
C VAL A 24 -6.01 13.43 5.01
N PRO A 25 -4.96 12.88 4.37
CA PRO A 25 -4.76 11.44 4.34
C PRO A 25 -4.52 10.88 5.74
N CYS A 26 -5.15 9.76 6.06
CA CYS A 26 -5.06 9.06 7.33
C CYS A 26 -4.58 7.62 7.10
N ILE A 27 -3.71 7.13 7.98
CA ILE A 27 -3.19 5.76 7.94
C ILE A 27 -3.41 5.14 9.32
N GLU A 28 -4.18 4.06 9.39
CA GLU A 28 -4.37 3.30 10.61
C GLU A 28 -3.25 2.26 10.78
N LEU A 29 -2.51 2.34 11.89
CA LEU A 29 -1.44 1.42 12.24
C LEU A 29 -1.82 0.63 13.50
N PRO A 30 -1.95 -0.71 13.43
CA PRO A 30 -2.25 -1.51 14.62
C PRO A 30 -1.06 -1.53 15.58
N VAL A 31 -1.31 -1.20 16.84
CA VAL A 31 -0.28 -1.23 17.88
C VAL A 31 -0.08 -2.66 18.37
N GLN A 32 1.12 -3.19 18.21
CA GLN A 32 1.50 -4.51 18.71
C GLN A 32 2.77 -4.41 19.57
N SER A 33 2.71 -4.97 20.78
CA SER A 33 3.88 -5.05 21.66
C SER A 33 4.96 -5.94 21.04
N GLY A 34 6.21 -5.47 21.01
CA GLY A 34 7.36 -6.20 20.46
C GLY A 34 7.80 -5.74 19.07
N ARG A 35 7.16 -4.73 18.49
CA ARG A 35 7.67 -4.02 17.30
C ARG A 35 8.12 -2.61 17.66
N ASP A 36 9.12 -2.13 16.91
CA ASP A 36 9.57 -0.75 16.99
C ASP A 36 8.55 0.17 16.28
N MET A 37 7.72 0.84 17.08
CA MET A 37 6.67 1.72 16.55
C MET A 37 7.24 2.98 15.88
N ALA A 38 8.42 3.44 16.30
CA ALA A 38 9.03 4.63 15.69
C ALA A 38 9.44 4.32 14.25
N ASN A 39 10.09 3.17 14.04
CA ASN A 39 10.48 2.71 12.71
C ASN A 39 9.25 2.45 11.82
N ILE A 40 8.18 1.85 12.35
CA ILE A 40 6.94 1.62 11.59
C ILE A 40 6.31 2.93 11.12
N VAL A 41 6.24 3.93 12.00
CA VAL A 41 5.69 5.26 11.66
C VAL A 41 6.56 5.96 10.61
N GLU A 42 7.89 5.86 10.72
CA GLU A 42 8.83 6.44 9.75
C GLU A 42 8.62 5.85 8.35
N VAL A 43 8.57 4.52 8.24
CA VAL A 43 8.33 3.84 6.96
C VAL A 43 6.96 4.19 6.39
N ALA A 44 5.92 4.27 7.23
CA ALA A 44 4.59 4.68 6.79
C ALA A 44 4.58 6.11 6.24
N ALA A 45 5.25 7.05 6.92
CA ALA A 45 5.35 8.44 6.48
C ALA A 45 6.14 8.58 5.16
N LEU A 46 7.25 7.85 5.02
CA LEU A 46 8.01 7.81 3.78
C LEU A 46 7.20 7.25 2.62
N ASN A 47 6.46 6.16 2.86
CA ASN A 47 5.59 5.56 1.85
C ASN A 47 4.46 6.51 1.42
N GLN A 48 3.84 7.22 2.37
CA GLN A 48 2.83 8.23 2.05
C GLN A 48 3.39 9.34 1.16
N LYS A 49 4.59 9.82 1.49
CA LYS A 49 5.28 10.83 0.69
C LYS A 49 5.62 10.32 -0.71
N LEU A 50 6.01 9.06 -0.86
CA LEU A 50 6.27 8.43 -2.16
C LEU A 50 4.99 8.35 -3.01
N LYS A 51 3.85 7.99 -2.40
CA LYS A 51 2.53 8.01 -3.05
C LYS A 51 2.17 9.43 -3.52
N GLU A 52 2.36 10.46 -2.68
CA GLU A 52 2.13 11.86 -3.05
C GLU A 52 3.04 12.34 -4.20
N LEU A 53 4.27 11.82 -4.27
CA LEU A 53 5.20 12.10 -5.36
C LEU A 53 4.89 11.33 -6.66
N GLY A 54 3.82 10.52 -6.70
CA GLY A 54 3.40 9.75 -7.86
C GLY A 54 4.17 8.45 -8.07
N HIS A 55 4.97 8.02 -7.08
CA HIS A 55 5.65 6.73 -7.06
C HIS A 55 4.79 5.71 -6.30
N ASP A 56 3.70 5.29 -6.93
CA ASP A 56 2.91 4.15 -6.45
C ASP A 56 3.68 2.86 -6.72
N ALA A 57 4.46 2.40 -5.75
CA ALA A 57 5.17 1.11 -5.83
C ALA A 57 4.21 -0.05 -6.14
N ALA A 58 2.95 0.03 -5.68
CA ALA A 58 1.89 -0.91 -6.03
C ALA A 58 1.54 -0.87 -7.52
N LYS A 59 1.39 0.32 -8.10
CA LYS A 59 1.12 0.49 -9.53
C LYS A 59 2.30 0.02 -10.39
N GLU A 60 3.52 0.34 -10.00
CA GLU A 60 4.71 -0.12 -10.70
C GLU A 60 4.86 -1.65 -10.63
N LEU A 61 4.49 -2.25 -9.50
CA LEU A 61 4.43 -3.69 -9.34
C LEU A 61 3.32 -4.31 -10.22
N ASP A 62 2.12 -3.73 -10.25
CA ASP A 62 1.02 -4.14 -11.12
C ASP A 62 1.42 -4.07 -12.61
N ASP A 63 2.01 -2.97 -13.07
CA ASP A 63 2.50 -2.83 -14.43
C ASP A 63 3.57 -3.89 -14.77
N ARG A 64 4.48 -4.18 -13.84
CA ARG A 64 5.48 -5.25 -14.00
C ARG A 64 4.82 -6.63 -14.10
N ILE A 65 3.83 -6.93 -13.25
CA ILE A 65 3.10 -8.21 -13.25
C ILE A 65 2.27 -8.36 -14.54
N ILE A 66 1.54 -7.33 -14.96
CA ILE A 66 0.74 -7.32 -16.20
C ILE A 66 1.66 -7.53 -17.41
N ASN A 67 2.81 -6.85 -17.46
CA ASN A 67 3.77 -7.03 -18.55
C ASN A 67 4.36 -8.44 -18.58
N TRP A 68 4.61 -9.06 -17.42
CA TRP A 68 5.07 -10.45 -17.33
C TRP A 68 4.00 -11.44 -17.79
N LEU A 69 2.76 -11.29 -17.34
CA LEU A 69 1.61 -12.10 -17.77
C LEU A 69 1.35 -11.97 -19.27
N THR A 70 1.47 -10.76 -19.82
CA THR A 70 1.24 -10.48 -21.25
C THR A 70 2.38 -11.01 -22.12
N LYS A 71 3.62 -11.03 -21.62
CA LYS A 71 4.78 -11.61 -22.34
C LYS A 71 4.91 -13.13 -22.16
N GLY A 72 4.36 -13.71 -21.11
CA GLY A 72 4.44 -15.15 -20.79
C GLY A 72 3.54 -16.08 -21.62
N GLY A 73 2.82 -15.57 -22.62
CA GLY A 73 1.90 -16.35 -23.46
C GLY A 73 2.40 -16.77 -24.84
N ARG A 74 3.69 -16.58 -25.17
CA ARG A 74 4.26 -17.00 -26.46
C ARG A 74 5.70 -17.48 -26.33
N GLU A 75 5.87 -18.74 -25.94
CA GLU A 75 6.98 -19.54 -26.45
C GLU A 75 6.49 -20.28 -27.70
N PRO A 76 6.98 -19.95 -28.92
CA PRO A 76 6.79 -20.83 -30.06
C PRO A 76 7.73 -22.03 -29.86
N HIS A 77 7.17 -23.19 -29.52
CA HIS A 77 7.90 -24.45 -29.61
C HIS A 77 8.29 -24.70 -31.08
N GLY A 78 9.58 -24.57 -31.35
CA GLY A 78 10.29 -25.23 -32.45
C GLY A 78 11.30 -26.20 -31.87
#